data_AF-A0A923UPH3-F1
#
_entry.id   AF-A0A923UPH3-F1
#
_cell.length_a   1.000
_cell.length_b   1.000
_cell.length_c   1.000
_cell.angle_alpha   90.00
_cell.angle_beta   90.00
_cell.angle_gamma   90.00
#
_symmetry.space_group_name_H-M   'P 1'
#
loop_
_entity.id
_entity.type
_entity.pdbx_description
1 polymer ?
#
loop_
_entity_poly.entity_id
_entity_poly.type
_entity_poly.pdbx_seq_one_letter_code
_entity_poly.pdbx_strand_id
1 'polypeptide(L)' 'QLDRKLSNRRMYPAIAITASGTRREDLLMDKETLQRVWILRKHMSDMNSVEAMEFLQQQMKGTKTNEEFLVSMNR' A
#
# COMPACT_ATOMS: atom_id res chain seq x y z
N GLN A 1 -8.74 -2.43 -7.70
CA GLN A 1 -8.93 -3.46 -8.76
C GLN A 1 -7.96 -4.61 -8.51
N LEU A 2 -8.29 -5.84 -8.94
CA LEU A 2 -7.37 -6.99 -8.83
C LEU A 2 -6.52 -7.13 -10.11
N ASP A 3 -5.24 -7.48 -9.97
CA ASP A 3 -4.30 -7.64 -11.08
C ASP A 3 -4.02 -9.13 -11.35
N ARG A 4 -4.33 -9.58 -12.58
CA ARG A 4 -4.09 -10.95 -13.02
C ARG A 4 -2.59 -11.31 -13.03
N LYS A 5 -1.71 -10.34 -13.27
CA LYS A 5 -0.25 -10.56 -13.28
C LYS A 5 0.25 -10.99 -11.90
N LEU A 6 -0.31 -10.41 -10.83
CA LEU A 6 0.01 -10.78 -9.45
C LEU A 6 -0.48 -12.19 -9.12
N SER A 7 -1.73 -12.50 -9.48
CA SER A 7 -2.32 -13.82 -9.24
C SER A 7 -1.57 -14.93 -9.98
N ASN A 8 -1.17 -14.72 -11.23
CA ASN A 8 -0.38 -15.69 -12.01
C ASN A 8 0.98 -15.99 -11.36
N ARG A 9 1.57 -15.00 -10.66
CA ARG A 9 2.80 -15.17 -9.86
C ARG A 9 2.56 -15.68 -8.43
N ARG A 10 1.32 -16.04 -8.10
CA ARG A 10 0.89 -16.47 -6.75
C ARG A 10 1.12 -15.43 -5.65
N MET A 11 1.11 -14.15 -6.00
CA MET A 11 1.18 -13.07 -5.03
C MET A 11 -0.21 -12.67 -4.58
N TYR A 12 -0.46 -12.80 -3.27
CA TYR A 12 -1.74 -12.51 -2.64
C TYR A 12 -1.57 -11.56 -1.45
N PRO A 13 -2.48 -10.60 -1.26
CA PRO A 13 -3.66 -10.31 -2.07
C PRO A 13 -3.29 -9.69 -3.44
N ALA A 14 -3.95 -10.10 -4.53
CA ALA A 14 -3.61 -9.69 -5.89
C ALA A 14 -4.18 -8.30 -6.25
N ILE A 15 -3.97 -7.29 -5.39
CA ILE A 15 -4.54 -5.94 -5.54
C ILE A 15 -3.59 -5.06 -6.36
N ALA A 16 -4.12 -4.37 -7.37
CA ALA A 16 -3.43 -3.31 -8.07
C ALA A 16 -3.40 -2.04 -7.19
N ILE A 17 -2.30 -1.80 -6.48
CA ILE A 17 -2.21 -0.72 -5.47
C ILE A 17 -2.28 0.66 -6.13
N THR A 18 -1.53 0.87 -7.21
CA THR A 18 -1.47 2.16 -7.94
C THR A 18 -2.80 2.56 -8.57
N ALA A 19 -3.61 1.59 -8.99
CA ALA A 19 -4.93 1.82 -9.59
C ALA A 19 -6.09 1.87 -8.56
N SER A 20 -5.85 1.52 -7.30
CA SER A 20 -6.90 1.44 -6.28
C SER A 20 -6.92 2.69 -5.42
N GLY A 21 -8.09 3.30 -5.24
CA GLY A 21 -8.28 4.45 -4.38
C GLY A 21 -9.76 4.71 -4.08
N THR A 22 -10.01 5.51 -3.05
CA THR A 22 -11.36 5.89 -2.61
C THR A 22 -11.50 7.41 -2.75
N ARG A 23 -12.61 7.87 -3.33
CA ARG A 23 -12.89 9.32 -3.40
C ARG A 23 -13.24 9.86 -2.02
N ARG A 24 -12.76 11.05 -1.70
CA ARG A 24 -12.93 11.71 -0.38
C ARG A 24 -12.48 10.84 0.79
N GLU A 25 -11.29 10.27 0.67
CA GLU A 25 -10.69 9.44 1.72
C GLU A 25 -10.30 10.25 2.98
N ASP A 26 -10.30 11.58 2.90
CA ASP A 26 -10.15 12.53 4.01
C ASP A 26 -11.28 12.46 5.04
N LEU A 27 -12.45 11.94 4.66
CA LEU A 27 -13.58 11.71 5.58
C LEU A 27 -13.50 10.36 6.31
N LEU A 28 -12.60 9.47 5.89
CA LEU A 28 -12.49 8.09 6.36
C LEU A 28 -11.26 7.85 7.23
N MET A 29 -10.26 8.72 7.11
CA MET A 29 -8.99 8.61 7.83
C MET A 29 -8.70 9.91 8.54
N ASP A 30 -8.02 9.83 9.68
CA ASP A 30 -7.48 11.01 10.33
C ASP A 30 -6.38 11.64 9.46
N LYS A 31 -6.05 12.91 9.74
CA LYS A 31 -5.09 13.69 8.95
C LYS A 31 -3.70 13.06 8.92
N GLU A 32 -3.28 12.45 10.02
CA GLU A 32 -1.94 11.87 10.14
C GLU A 32 -1.82 10.58 9.32
N THR A 33 -2.79 9.68 9.45
CA THR A 33 -2.91 8.47 8.63
C THR A 33 -3.00 8.83 7.15
N LEU A 34 -3.83 9.81 6.79
CA LEU A 34 -3.99 10.25 5.40
C LEU A 34 -2.65 10.73 4.81
N GLN A 35 -1.90 11.55 5.55
CA GLN A 35 -0.59 12.04 5.10
C GLN A 35 0.40 10.89 4.90
N ARG A 36 0.43 9.92 5.80
CA ARG A 36 1.33 8.74 5.71
C ARG A 36 0.97 7.85 4.52
N VAL A 37 -0.32 7.58 4.33
CA VAL A 37 -0.83 6.83 3.17
C VAL A 37 -0.51 7.55 1.86
N TRP A 38 -0.58 8.89 1.84
CA TRP A 38 -0.22 9.69 0.67
C TRP A 38 1.28 9.56 0.32
N ILE A 39 2.18 9.63 1.31
CA ILE A 39 3.62 9.44 1.11
C ILE A 39 3.89 8.03 0.58
N LEU A 40 3.27 7.01 1.19
CA LEU A 40 3.36 5.61 0.75
C LEU A 40 2.93 5.45 -0.71
N ARG A 41 1.78 6.05 -1.09
CA ARG A 41 1.28 6.02 -2.47
C ARG A 41 2.21 6.71 -3.45
N LYS A 42 2.79 7.85 -3.06
CA LYS A 42 3.78 8.57 -3.88
C LYS A 42 5.05 7.77 -4.07
N HIS A 43 5.51 7.04 -3.05
CA HIS A 43 6.67 6.18 -3.19
C HIS A 43 6.42 5.03 -4.18
N MET A 44 5.21 4.44 -4.15
CA MET A 44 4.84 3.35 -5.04
C MET A 44 4.35 3.81 -6.43
N SER A 45 4.25 5.11 -6.72
CA SER A 45 3.68 5.59 -8.00
C SER A 45 4.55 5.22 -9.20
N ASP A 46 5.86 5.12 -8.98
CA ASP A 46 6.84 4.85 -10.03
C ASP A 46 7.12 3.33 -10.17
N MET A 47 6.56 2.51 -9.28
CA MET A 47 6.72 1.06 -9.25
C MET A 47 5.68 0.37 -10.13
N ASN A 48 6.03 -0.78 -10.70
CA ASN A 48 5.03 -1.65 -11.30
C ASN A 48 4.21 -2.40 -10.22
N SER A 49 3.06 -2.99 -10.60
CA SER A 49 2.17 -3.68 -9.64
C SER A 49 2.87 -4.77 -8.82
N VAL A 50 3.86 -5.46 -9.41
CA VAL A 50 4.59 -6.56 -8.76
C VAL A 50 5.52 -5.99 -7.69
N GLU A 51 6.36 -5.02 -8.08
CA GLU A 51 7.30 -4.34 -7.19
C GLU A 51 6.58 -3.68 -6.01
N ALA A 52 5.49 -2.96 -6.28
CA ALA A 52 4.69 -2.31 -5.24
C ALA A 52 4.13 -3.33 -4.22
N MET A 53 3.67 -4.49 -4.70
CA MET A 53 3.13 -5.54 -3.85
C MET A 53 4.21 -6.24 -3.03
N GLU A 54 5.37 -6.53 -3.64
CA GLU A 54 6.51 -7.12 -2.94
C GLU A 54 7.05 -6.18 -1.85
N PHE A 55 7.21 -4.89 -2.19
CA PHE A 55 7.59 -3.84 -1.25
C PHE A 55 6.62 -3.79 -0.07
N LEU A 56 5.32 -3.69 -0.35
CA LEU A 56 4.30 -3.61 0.70
C LEU A 56 4.31 -4.84 1.61
N GLN A 57 4.39 -6.05 1.03
CA GLN A 57 4.46 -7.28 1.82
C GLN A 57 5.73 -7.34 2.68
N GLN A 58 6.87 -6.89 2.16
CA GLN A 58 8.12 -6.88 2.92
C GLN A 58 8.03 -5.97 4.14
N GLN A 59 7.47 -4.76 3.98
CA GLN A 59 7.30 -3.83 5.09
C GLN A 59 6.27 -4.32 6.10
N MET A 60 5.12 -4.83 5.64
CA MET A 60 4.06 -5.33 6.52
C MET A 60 4.46 -6.58 7.30
N LYS A 61 5.32 -7.45 6.76
CA LYS A 61 5.82 -8.65 7.46
C LYS A 61 6.57 -8.34 8.76
N GLY A 62 7.15 -7.14 8.87
CA GLY A 62 7.88 -6.71 10.07
C GLY A 62 6.99 -6.15 11.18
N THR A 63 5.69 -5.98 10.93
CA THR A 63 4.75 -5.26 11.82
C THR A 63 3.55 -6.13 12.16
N LYS A 64 2.98 -5.95 13.35
CA LYS A 64 1.75 -6.68 13.74
C LYS A 64 0.48 -5.95 13.34
N THR A 65 0.52 -4.62 13.28
CA THR A 65 -0.64 -3.78 12.97
C THR A 65 -0.32 -2.76 11.88
N ASN A 66 -1.36 -2.27 11.20
CA ASN A 66 -1.23 -1.21 10.20
C ASN A 66 -0.72 0.10 10.83
N GLU A 67 -1.07 0.35 12.10
CA GLU A 67 -0.59 1.51 12.84
C GLU A 67 0.93 1.45 13.02
N GLU A 68 1.47 0.31 13.46
CA GLU A 68 2.91 0.09 13.58
C GLU A 68 3.63 0.27 12.24
N PHE A 69 3.07 -0.29 11.16
CA PHE A 69 3.59 -0.14 9.80
C PHE A 69 3.63 1.33 9.34
N LEU A 70 2.54 2.08 9.54
CA LEU A 70 2.48 3.47 9.14
C LEU A 70 3.41 4.36 9.98
N VAL A 71 3.68 4.00 11.25
CA VAL A 71 4.67 4.68 12.09
C VAL A 71 6.10 4.36 11.62
N SER A 72 6.39 3.11 11.25
CA SER A 72 7.75 2.67 10.89
C SER A 72 8.27 3.30 9.59
N MET A 73 7.37 3.75 8.71
CA MET A 73 7.67 4.47 7.46
C MET A 73 8.34 5.84 7.65
N ASN A 74 8.36 6.37 8.89
CA ASN A 74 8.89 7.68 9.24
C ASN A 74 10.34 7.63 9.80
N ARG A 75 11.09 6.57 9.50
CA ARG A 75 12.52 6.46 9.79
C ARG A 75 13.37 6.66 8.54
#